data_AF-A0A917CDB1-F1
#
_entry.id   AF-A0A917CDB1-F1
#
_cell.length_a   1.000
_cell.length_b   1.000
_cell.length_c   1.000
_cell.angle_alpha   90.00
_cell.angle_beta   90.00
_cell.angle_gamma   90.00
#
_symmetry.space_group_name_H-M   'P 1'
#
loop_
_entity.id
_entity.type
_entity.pdbx_description
1 polymer ?
#
loop_
_entity_poly.entity_id
_entity_poly.type
_entity_poly.pdbx_seq_one_letter_code
_entity_poly.pdbx_strand_id
1 'polypeptide(L)'
;METLNRRLWPFVVLAAVLALLQAKLWFGQGNWRQVVELRSQVAAQKTENGELLRRNKALAAEVKDLKSGVDAVEERARNEMGMIKPGETFYRVIDPDKRLQPAKTEAGEESP
;
A
#
# COMPACT_ATOMS: atom_id res chain seq x y z
N MET A 1 -8.57 63.97 -47.02
CA MET A 1 -7.80 62.92 -46.33
C MET A 1 -8.00 62.94 -44.81
N GLU A 2 -8.06 64.11 -44.16
CA GLU A 2 -8.14 64.20 -42.68
C GLU A 2 -9.46 63.68 -42.06
N THR A 3 -10.60 63.82 -42.75
CA THR A 3 -11.90 63.35 -42.24
C THR A 3 -12.04 61.83 -42.22
N LEU A 4 -11.31 61.13 -43.10
CA LEU A 4 -11.32 59.67 -43.19
C LEU A 4 -10.54 59.06 -42.01
N ASN A 5 -9.38 59.64 -41.68
CA ASN A 5 -8.56 59.19 -40.54
C ASN A 5 -9.28 59.38 -39.20
N ARG A 6 -10.06 60.45 -39.05
CA ARG A 6 -10.86 60.70 -37.84
C ARG A 6 -11.95 59.63 -37.62
N ARG A 7 -12.47 59.02 -38.68
CA ARG A 7 -13.44 57.91 -38.60
C ARG A 7 -12.76 56.55 -38.40
N LEU A 8 -11.49 56.40 -38.79
CA LEU A 8 -10.72 55.16 -38.66
C LEU A 8 -10.00 55.03 -37.31
N TRP A 9 -9.72 56.14 -36.61
CA TRP A 9 -9.14 56.15 -35.26
C TRP A 9 -9.81 55.18 -34.27
N PRO A 10 -11.15 55.14 -34.10
CA PRO A 10 -11.77 54.20 -33.18
C PRO A 10 -11.53 52.73 -33.55
N PHE A 11 -11.40 52.41 -34.85
CA PHE A 11 -11.08 51.05 -35.29
C PHE A 11 -9.64 50.67 -34.96
N VAL A 12 -8.70 51.60 -35.06
CA VAL A 12 -7.30 51.39 -34.65
C VAL A 12 -7.21 51.16 -33.14
N VAL A 13 -7.92 51.97 -32.34
CA VAL A 13 -7.98 51.79 -30.88
C VAL A 13 -8.62 50.45 -30.53
N LEU A 14 -9.72 50.08 -31.19
CA LEU A 14 -10.39 48.80 -30.98
C LEU A 14 -9.48 47.62 -31.34
N ALA A 15 -8.76 47.71 -32.45
CA ALA A 15 -7.78 46.71 -32.88
C ALA A 15 -6.61 46.59 -31.89
N ALA A 16 -6.13 47.72 -31.34
CA ALA A 16 -5.08 47.72 -30.33
C ALA A 16 -5.55 47.08 -29.01
N VAL A 17 -6.76 47.40 -28.55
CA VAL A 17 -7.37 46.75 -27.37
C VAL A 17 -7.58 45.26 -27.61
N LEU A 18 -8.05 44.88 -28.81
CA LEU A 18 -8.21 43.48 -29.19
C LEU A 18 -6.86 42.75 -29.17
N ALA A 19 -5.82 43.33 -29.77
CA ALA A 19 -4.47 42.77 -29.78
C ALA A 19 -3.90 42.61 -28.36
N LEU A 20 -4.12 43.59 -27.48
CA LEU A 20 -3.74 43.50 -26.06
C LEU A 20 -4.47 42.36 -25.34
N LEU A 21 -5.77 42.18 -25.60
CA LEU A 21 -6.56 41.09 -25.04
C LEU A 21 -6.11 39.73 -25.57
N GLN A 22 -5.80 39.62 -26.87
CA GLN A 22 -5.27 38.38 -27.47
C GLN A 22 -3.90 38.03 -26.86
N ALA A 23 -3.00 39.02 -26.73
CA ALA A 23 -1.73 38.85 -26.05
C ALA A 23 -1.95 38.41 -24.59
N LYS A 24 -2.82 39.11 -23.84
CA LYS A 24 -3.18 38.72 -22.47
C LYS A 24 -3.77 37.31 -22.41
N LEU A 25 -4.51 36.84 -23.41
CA LEU A 25 -5.10 35.50 -23.39
C LEU A 25 -4.02 34.43 -23.59
N TRP A 26 -3.12 34.63 -24.56
CA TRP A 26 -1.97 33.75 -24.79
C TRP A 26 -1.01 33.71 -23.59
N PHE A 27 -0.78 34.84 -22.92
CA PHE A 27 0.13 34.94 -21.77
C PHE A 27 -0.54 34.73 -20.39
N GLY A 28 -1.84 34.94 -20.27
CA GLY A 28 -2.57 34.96 -19.00
C GLY A 28 -3.32 33.67 -18.65
N GLN A 29 -3.58 32.81 -19.64
CA GLN A 29 -4.02 31.43 -19.44
C GLN A 29 -2.90 30.43 -19.75
N GLY A 30 -1.76 30.92 -20.24
CA GLY A 30 -0.57 30.16 -20.58
C GLY A 30 0.21 29.73 -19.36
N ASN A 31 -0.41 28.93 -18.50
CA ASN A 31 0.24 28.32 -17.36
C ASN A 31 1.20 27.18 -17.75
N TRP A 32 1.87 27.29 -18.89
CA TRP A 32 2.82 26.29 -19.37
C TRP A 32 4.00 26.17 -18.39
N ARG A 33 4.40 27.28 -17.76
CA ARG A 33 5.43 27.27 -16.73
C ARG A 33 4.97 26.59 -15.44
N GLN A 34 3.77 26.86 -14.90
CA GLN A 34 3.37 26.15 -13.67
C GLN A 34 2.89 24.73 -13.97
N VAL A 35 2.45 24.36 -15.18
CA VAL A 35 2.22 22.94 -15.52
C VAL A 35 3.53 22.17 -15.60
N VAL A 36 4.60 22.77 -16.10
CA VAL A 36 5.94 22.13 -16.13
C VAL A 36 6.52 22.03 -14.71
N GLU A 37 6.39 23.07 -13.89
CA GLU A 37 6.81 23.08 -12.48
C GLU A 37 5.98 22.10 -11.63
N LEU A 38 4.67 22.03 -11.85
CA LEU A 38 3.80 21.11 -11.11
C LEU A 38 4.00 19.66 -11.59
N ARG A 39 4.33 19.45 -12.87
CA ARG A 39 4.75 18.13 -13.37
C ARG A 39 6.12 17.71 -12.84
N SER A 40 7.08 18.63 -12.66
CA SER A 40 8.39 18.30 -12.09
C SER A 40 8.28 17.94 -10.61
N GLN A 41 7.46 18.66 -9.84
CA GLN A 41 7.18 18.35 -8.44
C GLN A 41 6.47 16.99 -8.28
N VAL A 42 5.48 16.67 -9.12
CA VAL A 42 4.82 15.36 -9.12
C VAL A 42 5.76 14.22 -9.54
N ALA A 43 6.72 14.47 -10.43
CA ALA A 43 7.71 13.48 -10.82
C ALA A 43 8.71 13.19 -9.70
N ALA A 44 9.18 14.22 -8.98
CA ALA A 44 10.08 14.04 -7.84
C ALA A 44 9.39 13.25 -6.71
N GLN A 45 8.14 13.56 -6.40
CA GLN A 45 7.39 12.92 -5.31
C GLN A 45 7.00 11.45 -5.63
N LYS A 46 6.92 11.07 -6.91
CA LYS A 46 6.73 9.67 -7.33
C LYS A 46 7.98 8.81 -7.09
N THR A 47 9.16 9.37 -7.30
CA THR A 47 10.42 8.64 -7.10
C THR A 47 10.66 8.34 -5.62
N GLU A 48 10.41 9.31 -4.74
CA GLU A 48 10.59 9.16 -3.30
C GLU A 48 9.57 8.18 -2.69
N ASN A 49 8.30 8.24 -3.13
CA ASN A 49 7.30 7.24 -2.73
C ASN A 49 7.65 5.83 -3.19
N GLY A 50 8.24 5.66 -4.37
CA GLY A 50 8.65 4.35 -4.88
C GLY A 50 9.72 3.67 -4.00
N GLU A 51 10.69 4.44 -3.52
CA GLU A 51 11.72 3.97 -2.57
C GLU A 51 11.10 3.58 -1.22
N LEU A 52 10.23 4.44 -0.67
CA LEU A 52 9.57 4.19 0.61
C LEU A 52 8.67 2.94 0.56
N LEU A 53 7.94 2.73 -0.55
CA LEU A 53 7.14 1.52 -0.76
C LEU A 53 7.99 0.25 -0.81
N ARG A 54 9.18 0.29 -1.44
CA ARG A 54 10.09 -0.85 -1.46
C ARG A 54 10.62 -1.19 -0.07
N ARG A 55 11.04 -0.18 0.70
CA ARG A 55 11.55 -0.37 2.07
C ARG A 55 10.45 -0.87 3.00
N ASN A 56 9.24 -0.30 2.91
CA ASN A 56 8.10 -0.75 3.70
C ASN A 56 7.74 -2.20 3.38
N LYS A 57 7.74 -2.59 2.09
CA LYS A 57 7.48 -3.98 1.67
C LYS A 57 8.56 -4.95 2.16
N ALA A 58 9.83 -4.54 2.14
CA ALA A 58 10.92 -5.34 2.69
C ALA A 58 10.78 -5.53 4.21
N LEU A 59 10.57 -4.44 4.95
CA LEU A 59 10.35 -4.48 6.41
C LEU A 59 9.10 -5.29 6.78
N ALA A 60 8.02 -5.19 6.01
CA ALA A 60 6.82 -5.99 6.25
C ALA A 60 7.05 -7.48 6.00
N ALA A 61 7.88 -7.83 5.00
CA ALA A 61 8.27 -9.22 4.76
C ALA A 61 9.16 -9.74 5.90
N GLU A 62 10.09 -8.91 6.39
CA GLU A 62 11.00 -9.24 7.49
C GLU A 62 10.24 -9.44 8.81
N VAL A 63 9.29 -8.56 9.14
CA VAL A 63 8.38 -8.71 10.29
C VAL A 63 7.53 -9.99 10.16
N LYS A 64 7.05 -10.30 8.95
CA LYS A 64 6.27 -11.51 8.71
C LYS A 64 7.12 -12.76 8.94
N ASP A 65 8.35 -12.77 8.45
CA ASP A 65 9.28 -13.89 8.60
C ASP A 65 9.66 -14.11 10.07
N LEU A 66 10.02 -13.03 10.79
CA LEU A 66 10.28 -13.03 12.22
C LEU A 66 9.09 -13.58 13.02
N LYS A 67 7.86 -13.15 12.69
CA LYS A 67 6.65 -13.62 13.37
C LYS A 67 6.39 -15.10 13.10
N SER A 68 6.53 -15.54 11.84
CA SER A 68 6.36 -16.96 11.50
C SER A 68 7.42 -17.86 12.14
N GLY A 69 8.66 -17.38 12.29
CA GLY A 69 9.71 -18.11 12.97
C GLY A 69 9.42 -18.29 14.46
N VAL A 70 8.92 -17.26 15.14
CA VAL A 70 8.55 -17.33 16.57
C VAL A 70 7.33 -18.24 16.77
N ASP A 71 6.31 -18.13 15.92
CA ASP A 71 5.11 -18.96 16.00
C ASP A 71 5.44 -20.45 15.80
N ALA A 72 6.34 -20.76 14.85
CA ALA A 72 6.81 -22.14 14.61
C ALA A 72 7.60 -22.72 15.80
N VAL A 73 8.40 -21.89 16.49
CA VAL A 73 9.13 -22.29 17.70
C VAL A 73 8.17 -22.51 18.87
N GLU A 74 7.16 -21.65 19.02
CA GLU A 74 6.15 -21.79 20.07
C GLU A 74 5.31 -23.07 19.88
N GLU A 75 4.90 -23.38 18.66
CA GLU A 75 4.18 -24.61 18.33
C GLU A 75 5.02 -25.85 18.64
N ARG A 76 6.32 -25.83 18.33
CA ARG A 76 7.26 -26.91 18.68
C ARG A 76 7.42 -27.08 20.19
N ALA A 77 7.57 -25.99 20.93
CA ALA A 77 7.71 -26.03 22.39
C ALA A 77 6.44 -26.55 23.10
N ARG A 78 5.26 -26.20 22.57
CA ARG A 78 3.97 -26.68 23.07
C ARG A 78 3.75 -28.16 22.75
N ASN A 79 4.06 -28.58 21.52
CA ASN A 79 3.78 -29.95 21.06
C ASN A 79 4.82 -30.98 21.51
N GLU A 80 6.11 -30.65 21.49
CA GLU A 80 7.19 -31.59 21.82
C GLU A 80 7.54 -31.56 23.31
N MET A 81 7.54 -30.37 23.94
CA MET A 81 8.00 -30.20 25.33
C MET A 81 6.85 -29.95 26.32
N GLY A 82 5.61 -29.80 25.86
CA GLY A 82 4.46 -29.53 26.71
C GLY A 82 4.56 -28.20 27.47
N MET A 83 5.40 -27.26 27.00
CA MET A 83 5.63 -25.99 27.68
C MET A 83 4.41 -25.08 27.53
N ILE A 84 3.97 -24.49 28.64
CA ILE A 84 2.85 -23.53 28.70
C ILE A 84 3.34 -22.21 29.30
N LYS A 85 2.75 -21.07 28.90
CA LYS A 85 3.15 -19.77 29.45
C LYS A 85 2.71 -19.62 30.92
N PRO A 86 3.45 -18.86 31.76
CA PRO A 86 3.04 -18.59 33.13
C PRO A 86 1.66 -17.92 33.17
N GLY A 87 0.69 -18.52 33.87
CA GLY A 87 -0.69 -18.02 33.96
C GLY A 87 -1.65 -18.51 32.86
N GLU A 88 -1.21 -19.40 31.97
CA GLU A 88 -2.04 -19.99 30.92
C GLU A 88 -2.75 -21.27 31.41
N THR A 89 -4.04 -21.44 31.10
CA THR A 89 -4.80 -22.67 31.37
C THR A 89 -4.89 -23.51 30.09
N PHE A 90 -4.20 -24.64 30.04
CA PHE A 90 -4.13 -25.51 28.86
C PHE A 90 -5.17 -26.64 28.92
N TYR A 91 -6.05 -26.70 27.91
CA TYR A 91 -7.05 -27.75 27.77
C TYR A 91 -6.66 -28.70 26.64
N ARG A 92 -6.45 -29.98 26.96
CA ARG A 92 -6.21 -31.04 25.95
C ARG A 92 -7.48 -31.85 25.75
N VAL A 93 -8.10 -31.71 24.58
CA VAL A 93 -9.23 -32.56 24.18
C VAL A 93 -8.68 -33.96 23.92
N ILE A 94 -9.17 -34.94 24.66
CA ILE A 94 -8.87 -36.36 24.46
C ILE A 94 -10.12 -36.97 23.86
N ASP A 95 -10.03 -37.57 22.67
CA ASP A 95 -11.17 -38.25 22.06
C ASP A 95 -11.65 -39.37 22.99
N PRO A 96 -12.92 -39.34 23.43
CA PRO A 96 -13.46 -40.35 24.34
C PRO A 96 -13.47 -41.76 23.72
N ASP A 97 -13.49 -41.88 22.39
CA ASP A 97 -13.47 -43.15 21.69
C ASP A 97 -12.15 -43.94 21.85
N LYS A 98 -11.03 -43.25 22.13
CA LYS A 98 -9.75 -43.94 22.37
C LYS A 98 -9.66 -44.64 23.72
N ARG A 99 -10.51 -44.28 24.70
CA ARG A 99 -10.61 -44.98 25.99
C ARG A 99 -11.44 -46.26 25.93
N LEU A 100 -12.23 -46.43 24.86
CA LEU A 100 -13.14 -47.56 24.64
C LEU A 100 -12.54 -48.64 23.74
N GLN A 101 -11.23 -48.63 23.51
CA GLN A 101 -10.52 -49.83 23.09
C GLN A 101 -10.12 -50.57 24.38
N PRO A 102 -10.97 -51.48 24.90
CA PRO A 102 -10.51 -52.41 25.91
C PRO A 102 -9.31 -53.15 25.33
N ALA A 103 -8.29 -53.35 26.16
CA ALA A 103 -7.17 -54.22 25.90
C ALA A 103 -7.62 -55.39 25.01
N LYS A 104 -7.17 -55.38 23.76
CA LYS A 104 -7.28 -56.52 22.87
C LYS A 104 -6.78 -57.70 23.70
N THR A 105 -7.70 -58.61 23.97
CA THR A 105 -7.51 -59.93 24.53
C THR A 105 -6.17 -60.50 24.07
N GLU A 106 -5.15 -60.36 24.92
CA GLU A 106 -3.95 -61.20 24.95
C GLU A 106 -4.09 -62.10 26.17
N ALA A 107 -5.13 -62.93 26.13
CA ALA A 107 -5.34 -64.08 26.99
C ALA A 107 -6.04 -65.12 26.11
N GLY A 108 -5.24 -65.90 25.39
CA GLY A 108 -5.76 -66.87 24.43
C GLY A 108 -4.75 -67.41 23.43
N GLU A 109 -3.48 -67.56 23.81
CA GLU A 109 -2.55 -68.48 23.15
C GLU A 109 -2.03 -69.46 24.21
N GLU A 110 -2.92 -70.33 24.69
CA GLU A 110 -2.53 -71.65 25.20
C GLU A 110 -3.39 -72.74 24.56
N SER A 111 -2.71 -73.53 23.72
CA SER A 111 -2.93 -74.95 23.40
C SER A 111 -4.14 -75.36 22.55
N PRO A 112 -4.08 -76.52 21.83
CA PRO A 112 -3.06 -77.58 21.82
C PRO A 112 -2.30 -77.79 20.51
#